data_AF-A0A927KXL0-F1
#
_entry.id   AF-A0A927KXL0-F1
#
_cell.length_a   1.000
_cell.length_b   1.000
_cell.length_c   1.000
_cell.angle_alpha   90.00
_cell.angle_beta   90.00
_cell.angle_gamma   90.00
#
_symmetry.space_group_name_H-M   'P 1'
#
loop_
_entity.id
_entity.type
_entity.pdbx_description
1 polymer ?
#
loop_
_entity_poly.entity_id
_entity_poly.type
_entity_poly.pdbx_seq_one_letter_code
_entity_poly.pdbx_strand_id
1 'polypeptide(L)' 'MARKATTEPAANRIATEMAELSRERGTGLTDKELLAEGYSFEEIKEHSPKAAEILRAMETRVAA' A
#
# COMPACT_ATOMS: atom_id res chain seq x y z
N MET A 1 -9.61 16.59 -3.60
CA MET A 1 -8.31 16.46 -4.29
C MET A 1 -8.33 15.14 -5.06
N ALA A 2 -8.24 15.17 -6.39
CA ALA A 2 -8.30 13.96 -7.22
C ALA A 2 -6.91 13.33 -7.32
N ARG A 3 -6.77 12.06 -6.94
CA ARG A 3 -5.52 11.30 -7.09
C ARG A 3 -5.13 11.33 -8.58
N LYS A 4 -4.01 11.98 -8.90
CA LYS A 4 -3.47 12.07 -10.26
C LYS A 4 -3.26 10.66 -10.80
N ALA A 5 -4.11 10.21 -11.71
CA ALA A 5 -3.90 8.98 -12.49
C ALA A 5 -2.59 9.12 -13.28
N THR A 6 -1.64 8.25 -13.00
CA THR A 6 -0.33 8.17 -13.65
C THR A 6 -0.10 6.69 -13.91
N THR A 7 0.33 6.43 -15.13
CA THR A 7 0.12 5.21 -15.90
C THR A 7 1.05 4.07 -15.48
N GLU A 8 0.83 3.54 -14.28
CA GLU A 8 1.15 2.15 -13.92
C GLU A 8 -0.16 1.34 -13.98
N PRO A 9 -0.15 0.02 -14.22
CA PRO A 9 -1.36 -0.77 -14.07
C PRO A 9 -1.91 -0.49 -12.67
N ALA A 10 -3.14 0.04 -12.59
CA ALA A 10 -3.69 0.69 -11.39
C ALA A 10 -3.52 -0.14 -10.11
N ALA A 11 -3.55 -1.47 -10.25
CA ALA A 11 -3.28 -2.44 -9.19
C ALA A 11 -1.90 -2.32 -8.53
N ASN A 12 -0.82 -2.17 -9.32
CA ASN A 12 0.53 -2.06 -8.76
C ASN A 12 0.73 -0.75 -8.00
N ARG A 13 0.06 0.31 -8.45
CA ARG A 13 0.11 1.60 -7.78
C ARG A 13 -0.59 1.56 -6.42
N ILE A 14 -1.78 0.97 -6.33
CA ILE A 14 -2.51 0.87 -5.06
C ILE A 14 -1.71 0.07 -4.03
N ALA A 15 -1.15 -1.08 -4.43
CA ALA A 15 -0.29 -1.88 -3.56
C ALA A 15 0.96 -1.11 -3.08
N THR A 16 1.55 -0.29 -3.96
CA THR A 16 2.73 0.52 -3.62
C THR A 16 2.36 1.64 -2.65
N GLU A 17 1.28 2.37 -2.91
CA GLU A 17 0.76 3.42 -2.01
C GLU A 17 0.43 2.84 -0.62
N MET A 18 -0.23 1.67 -0.54
CA MET A 18 -0.51 0.99 0.72
C MET A 18 0.76 0.59 1.49
N ALA A 19 1.79 0.13 0.77
CA ALA A 19 3.08 -0.25 1.37
C ALA A 19 3.84 0.97 1.90
N GLU A 20 3.86 2.07 1.15
CA GLU A 20 4.46 3.33 1.57
C GLU A 20 3.77 3.90 2.82
N LEU A 21 2.43 3.92 2.81
CA LEU A 21 1.65 4.37 3.97
C LEU A 21 1.90 3.50 5.21
N SER A 22 2.03 2.18 5.01
CA SER A 22 2.37 1.23 6.07
C SER A 22 3.76 1.47 6.64
N ARG A 23 4.73 1.80 5.77
CA ARG A 23 6.10 2.14 6.15
C ARG A 23 6.16 3.44 6.94
N GLU A 24 5.44 4.48 6.51
CA GLU A 24 5.38 5.78 7.20
C GLU A 24 4.81 5.64 8.63
N ARG A 25 3.83 4.75 8.80
CA ARG A 25 3.22 4.45 10.11
C ARG A 25 4.10 3.55 10.99
N GLY A 26 5.04 2.81 10.41
CA GLY A 26 6.05 2.01 11.11
C GLY A 26 5.55 0.71 11.77
N THR A 27 4.25 0.44 11.75
CA THR A 27 3.64 -0.75 12.37
C THR A 27 2.90 -1.66 11.38
N GLY A 28 2.88 -1.31 10.10
CA GLY A 28 1.91 -1.86 9.15
C GLY A 28 0.51 -1.27 9.37
N LEU A 29 -0.28 -1.18 8.31
CA LEU A 29 -1.67 -0.71 8.37
C LEU A 29 -2.64 -1.89 8.42
N THR A 30 -3.67 -1.76 9.26
CA THR A 30 -4.81 -2.67 9.29
C THR A 30 -5.84 -2.31 8.22
N ASP A 31 -6.68 -3.26 7.83
CA ASP A 31 -7.80 -3.04 6.91
C ASP A 31 -8.67 -1.84 7.34
N LYS A 32 -8.88 -1.66 8.65
CA LYS A 32 -9.65 -0.54 9.20
C LYS A 32 -8.99 0.81 8.95
N GLU A 33 -7.67 0.87 9.04
CA GLU A 33 -6.91 2.10 8.77
C GLU A 33 -6.87 2.38 7.27
N LEU A 34 -6.70 1.35 6.42
CA LEU A 34 -6.79 1.51 4.97
C LEU A 34 -8.18 2.00 4.52
N LEU A 35 -9.25 1.50 5.15
CA LEU A 35 -10.61 2.04 4.92
C LEU A 35 -10.71 3.52 5.32
N ALA A 36 -10.11 3.91 6.44
CA ALA A 36 -10.10 5.30 6.91
C ALA A 36 -9.32 6.23 5.96
N GLU A 37 -8.29 5.71 5.30
CA GLU A 37 -7.49 6.43 4.29
C GLU A 37 -8.18 6.47 2.90
N GLY A 38 -9.35 5.84 2.78
CA GLY A 38 -10.20 5.91 1.60
C GLY A 38 -9.92 4.85 0.55
N TYR A 39 -9.33 3.72 0.94
CA TYR A 39 -9.34 2.50 0.13
C TYR A 39 -10.67 1.77 0.31
N SER A 40 -11.14 1.13 -0.75
CA SER A 40 -12.32 0.26 -0.71
C SER A 40 -11.93 -1.14 -0.21
N PHE A 41 -12.94 -1.88 0.25
CA PHE A 41 -12.74 -3.26 0.71
C PHE A 41 -12.18 -4.18 -0.39
N GLU A 42 -12.58 -3.96 -1.65
CA GLU A 42 -12.07 -4.73 -2.80
C GLU A 42 -10.60 -4.43 -3.06
N GLU A 43 -10.21 -3.15 -3.08
CA GLU A 43 -8.81 -2.73 -3.25
C GLU A 43 -7.92 -3.28 -2.13
N ILE A 44 -8.38 -3.22 -0.87
CA ILE A 44 -7.65 -3.79 0.27
C ILE A 44 -7.47 -5.30 0.07
N LYS A 45 -8.54 -6.02 -0.25
CA LYS A 45 -8.47 -7.48 -0.42
C LYS A 45 -7.56 -7.88 -1.59
N GLU A 46 -7.60 -7.16 -2.70
CA GLU A 46 -6.83 -7.45 -3.90
C GLU A 46 -5.35 -7.07 -3.74
N HIS A 47 -5.05 -5.95 -3.08
CA HIS A 47 -3.73 -5.36 -3.08
C HIS A 47 -2.95 -5.50 -1.76
N SER A 48 -3.60 -5.79 -0.63
CA SER A 48 -2.91 -5.95 0.66
C SER A 48 -1.80 -7.02 0.65
N PRO A 49 -1.98 -8.21 0.04
CA PRO A 49 -0.90 -9.20 -0.04
C PRO A 49 0.31 -8.65 -0.80
N LYS A 50 0.07 -7.91 -1.88
CA LYS A 50 1.13 -7.30 -2.69
C LYS A 50 1.80 -6.14 -1.97
N ALA A 51 1.04 -5.32 -1.25
CA ALA A 51 1.57 -4.26 -0.41
C ALA A 51 2.50 -4.80 0.68
N ALA A 52 2.15 -5.93 1.30
CA ALA A 52 3.00 -6.60 2.28
C ALA A 52 4.31 -7.12 1.67
N GLU A 53 4.28 -7.67 0.46
CA GLU A 53 5.51 -8.06 -0.27
C GLU A 53 6.42 -6.85 -0.54
N ILE A 54 5.84 -5.75 -1.03
CA ILE A 54 6.56 -4.51 -1.32
C ILE A 54 7.17 -3.94 -0.05
N LEU A 55 6.40 -3.86 1.04
CA LEU A 55 6.89 -3.37 2.34
C LEU A 55 8.08 -4.18 2.83
N ARG A 56 7.99 -5.52 2.82
CA ARG A 56 9.11 -6.39 3.20
C ARG A 56 10.34 -6.19 2.31
N ALA A 57 10.14 -6.03 1.00
CA ALA A 57 11.22 -5.76 0.06
C ALA A 57 11.89 -4.39 0.34
N MET A 58 11.11 -3.39 0.73
CA MET A 58 11.63 -2.08 1.13
C MET A 58 12.45 -2.17 2.43
N GLU A 59 11.96 -2.87 3.45
CA GLU A 59 12.66 -3.08 4.72
C GLU A 59 13.97 -3.84 4.54
N THR A 60 13.95 -4.89 3.72
CA THR A 60 15.15 -5.70 3.42
C THR A 60 16.24 -4.88 2.74
N ARG A 61 15.87 -3.88 1.93
CA ARG A 61 16.81 -2.97 1.25
C ARG A 61 17.49 -1.96 2.16
N VAL A 62 16.93 -1.70 3.34
CA VAL A 62 17.52 -0.78 4.34
C VAL A 62 18.51 -1.52 5.25
N ALA A 63 18.43 -2.85 5.30
CA ALA A 63 19.27 -3.69 6.17
C ALA A 63 20.55 -4.24 5.48
N ALA A 64 20.81 -3.88 4.22
CA ALA A 64 21.98 -4.30 3.43
C ALA A 64 22.92 -3.12 3.14
#